data_AF-A0A1Y3NXM4-F1
#
_entry.id   AF-A0A1Y3NXM4-F1
#
_cell.length_a   1.000
_cell.length_b   1.000
_cell.length_c   1.000
_cell.angle_alpha   90.00
_cell.angle_beta   90.00
_cell.angle_gamma   90.00
#
_symmetry.space_group_name_H-M   'P 1'
#
loop_
_entity.id
_entity.type
_entity.pdbx_description
1 polymer ?
#
loop_
_entity_poly.entity_id
_entity_poly.type
_entity_poly.pdbx_seq_one_letter_code
_entity_poly.pdbx_strand_id
1 'polypeptide(L)' 'KCDICKKIFSRYYDVIRHRRLHTGETPYKCVICELGFTRSDHLYRHVYKGSC' A
#
# COMPACT_ATOMS: atom_id res chain seq x y z
N LYS A 1 14.08 4.81 8.68
CA LYS A 1 14.99 4.22 7.68
C LYS A 1 14.46 2.84 7.30
N CYS A 2 14.41 2.47 6.02
CA CYS A 2 14.08 1.13 5.58
C CYS A 2 15.23 0.18 5.91
N ASP A 3 14.91 -0.97 6.48
CA ASP A 3 15.82 -2.05 6.83
C ASP A 3 16.41 -2.76 5.58
N ILE A 4 15.63 -2.85 4.50
CA ILE A 4 15.99 -3.54 3.25
C ILE A 4 16.89 -2.66 2.36
N CYS A 5 16.39 -1.51 1.89
CA CYS A 5 17.11 -0.65 0.95
C CYS A 5 17.81 0.57 1.59
N LYS A 6 17.78 0.68 2.93
CA LYS A 6 18.41 1.77 3.70
C LYS A 6 17.90 3.19 3.40
N LYS A 7 16.84 3.35 2.58
CA LYS A 7 16.18 4.64 2.30
C LYS A 7 15.65 5.29 3.58
N ILE A 8 15.85 6.60 3.70
CA ILE A 8 15.45 7.38 4.89
C ILE A 8 14.07 8.01 4.62
N PHE A 9 13.25 8.03 5.66
CA PHE A 9 11.91 8.63 5.65
C PHE A 9 11.75 9.44 6.93
N SER A 10 11.03 10.55 6.83
CA SER A 10 10.80 11.49 7.94
C SER A 10 9.80 10.97 8.97
N ARG A 11 8.93 10.04 8.58
CA ARG A 11 7.85 9.51 9.44
C ARG A 11 7.89 7.98 9.45
N TYR A 12 7.58 7.38 10.60
CA TYR A 12 7.61 5.93 10.78
C TYR A 12 6.65 5.19 9.83
N TYR A 13 5.42 5.69 9.69
CA TYR A 13 4.41 5.06 8.83
C TYR A 13 4.82 5.05 7.35
N ASP A 14 5.63 6.01 6.90
CA ASP A 14 6.16 6.04 5.53
C ASP A 14 7.16 4.90 5.31
N VAL A 15 7.95 4.55 6.33
CA VAL A 15 8.84 3.37 6.31
C VAL A 15 8.03 2.09 6.19
N ILE A 16 6.98 1.93 7.00
CA ILE A 16 6.12 0.74 6.98
C ILE A 16 5.41 0.59 5.64
N ARG A 17 4.85 1.68 5.11
CA ARG A 17 4.22 1.67 3.78
C ARG A 17 5.24 1.35 2.68
N HIS A 18 6.45 1.91 2.76
CA HIS A 18 7.49 1.63 1.80
C HIS A 18 7.94 0.16 1.84
N ARG A 19 8.02 -0.45 3.03
CA ARG A 19 8.42 -1.86 3.19
C ARG A 19 7.51 -2.82 2.41
N ARG A 20 6.23 -2.50 2.25
CA ARG A 20 5.28 -3.26 1.44
C ARG A 20 5.68 -3.38 -0.04
N LEU A 21 6.48 -2.46 -0.57
CA LEU A 21 7.01 -2.54 -1.93
C LEU A 21 8.07 -3.64 -2.08
N HIS A 22 8.75 -4.01 -1.00
CA HIS A 22 9.73 -5.11 -1.00
C HIS A 22 9.07 -6.44 -0.71
N THR A 23 8.06 -6.48 0.16
CA THR A 23 7.39 -7.72 0.56
C THR A 23 6.24 -8.12 -0.36
N GLY A 24 5.73 -7.19 -1.18
CA GLY A 24 4.53 -7.40 -2.00
C GLY A 24 3.23 -7.44 -1.19
N GLU A 25 3.26 -7.11 0.11
CA GLU A 25 2.08 -7.12 0.96
C GLU A 25 1.00 -6.13 0.48
N THR A 26 -0.19 -6.65 0.20
CA THR A 26 -1.36 -5.87 -0.21
C THR A 26 -2.51 -6.07 0.80
N PRO A 27 -2.43 -5.42 1.98
CA PRO A 27 -3.40 -5.65 3.07
C PRO A 27 -4.80 -5.12 2.76
N TYR A 28 -4.96 -4.27 1.74
CA TYR A 28 -6.25 -3.72 1.35
C TYR A 28 -6.71 -4.42 0.08
N LYS A 29 -7.78 -5.21 0.16
CA LYS A 29 -8.32 -5.92 -1.00
C LYS A 29 -9.67 -5.35 -1.38
N CYS A 30 -9.91 -5.24 -2.69
CA CYS A 30 -11.24 -4.94 -3.20
C CYS A 30 -12.17 -6.12 -2.92
N VAL A 31 -13.33 -5.87 -2.32
CA VAL A 31 -14.32 -6.91 -2.04
C VAL A 31 -15.10 -7.34 -3.29
N ILE A 32 -14.98 -6.60 -4.39
CA ILE A 32 -15.71 -6.84 -5.64
C ILE A 32 -14.84 -7.66 -6.62
N CYS A 33 -13.60 -7.21 -6.89
CA CYS A 33 -12.71 -7.84 -7.88
C CYS A 33 -11.45 -8.46 -7.28
N GLU A 34 -11.33 -8.51 -5.95
CA GLU A 34 -10.21 -9.09 -5.20
C GLU A 34 -8.84 -8.44 -5.42
N LEU A 35 -8.78 -7.35 -6.20
CA LEU A 35 -7.54 -6.65 -6.47
C LEU A 35 -6.92 -6.09 -5.17
N GLY A 36 -5.64 -6.42 -4.95
CA GLY A 36 -4.88 -6.03 -3.78
C GLY A 36 -4.17 -4.68 -3.95
N PHE A 37 -4.21 -3.86 -2.91
CA PHE A 37 -3.57 -2.55 -2.83
C PHE A 37 -2.66 -2.47 -1.61
N THR A 38 -1.54 -1.78 -1.76
CA THR A 38 -0.61 -1.50 -0.65
C THR A 38 -1.10 -0.38 0.27
N ARG A 39 -2.13 0.38 -0.17
CA ARG A 39 -2.64 1.59 0.46
C ARG A 39 -4.17 1.69 0.42
N SER A 40 -4.77 2.19 1.50
CA SER A 40 -6.22 2.33 1.62
C SER A 40 -6.81 3.41 0.71
N ASP A 41 -6.11 4.53 0.50
CA ASP A 41 -6.58 5.62 -0.37
C ASP A 41 -6.64 5.21 -1.85
N HIS A 42 -5.79 4.25 -2.26
CA HIS A 42 -5.85 3.65 -3.59
C HIS A 42 -7.04 2.70 -3.72
N LEU A 43 -7.29 1.83 -2.72
CA LEU A 43 -8.48 0.99 -2.68
C LEU A 43 -9.76 1.84 -2.70
N TYR A 44 -9.83 2.89 -1.88
CA TYR A 44 -10.98 3.78 -1.84
C TYR A 44 -11.27 4.40 -3.21
N ARG A 45 -10.22 4.88 -3.89
CA ARG A 45 -10.37 5.43 -5.24
C ARG A 45 -10.87 4.37 -6.23
N HIS A 46 -10.33 3.16 -6.15
CA HIS A 46 -10.72 2.06 -7.02
C HIS A 46 -12.21 1.71 -6.84
N VAL A 47 -12.66 1.51 -5.59
CA VAL A 47 -14.05 1.12 -5.28
C VAL A 47 -15.04 2.25 -5.53
N TYR A 48 -14.77 3.45 -5.02
CA TYR A 48 -15.77 4.52 -4.98
C TYR A 48 -15.69 5.51 -6.15
N LYS A 49 -14.57 5.56 -6.88
CA LYS A 49 -14.47 6.37 -8.11
C LYS A 49 -14.65 5.56 -9.40
N GLY A 50 -15.23 4.36 -9.31
CA GLY A 50 -15.66 3.59 -10.46
C GLY A 50 -14.52 3.02 -11.31
N SER A 51 -13.40 2.65 -10.70
CA SER A 51 -12.32 1.90 -11.39
C SER A 51 -12.29 0.43 -10.97
N CYS A 52 -13.37 -0.03 -10.35
CA CYS A 52 -13.66 -1.41 -10.07
C CYS A 52 -14.63 -1.95 -11.11
#